data_AF-A0A919JR08-F1
#
_entry.id   AF-A0A919JR08-F1
#
_cell.length_a   1.000
_cell.length_b   1.000
_cell.length_c   1.000
_cell.angle_alpha   90.00
_cell.angle_beta   90.00
_cell.angle_gamma   90.00
#
_symmetry.space_group_name_H-M   'P 1'
#
loop_
_entity.id
_entity.type
_entity.pdbx_description
1 polymer ?
#
loop_
_entity_poly.entity_id
_entity_poly.type
_entity_poly.pdbx_seq_one_letter_code
_entity_poly.pdbx_strand_id
1 'polypeptide(L)'
;MTMIEKCRISLTGPGSHLLVRRPGVGSLHVGPPGSGADLHVDPAARIDWSVFDALTTPAGDPWPRYLTYTGDDDAVLAWTRERPAEGLRVAPLRDADWDASGSRIRELSLVSHGPRIRIRLPAPSVLRHLTLHGDPARFTIVAHPDGLPASVALVLPDAPTADRMPAPASGAGGARALPPLPALAGVTALTVIGGPLDRPLDCRSLGRFPALHSLDLRGALAHPEALARLPLAALELRYVPDLAGLPPLDTWPALTRLIAWNIDEAGGRQLRRQLRALPAGRLSDHSGVSRLRSRRWFVEEYGLPFSGWPARAARPATKAFRTAAAAAAAATGLAEAERAITGFVGAVNALPGIETGERDDAATAVALLAALAGVPVAEQQALTWFDAARDF
;
A
#
# COMPACT_ATOMS: atom_id res chain seq x y z
N MET A 1 -21.65 -28.58 6.00
CA MET A 1 -20.33 -28.70 5.35
C MET A 1 -20.40 -27.96 4.03
N THR A 2 -19.79 -26.78 3.95
CA THR A 2 -19.72 -25.97 2.73
C THR A 2 -18.69 -26.59 1.78
N MET A 3 -19.15 -27.12 0.64
CA MET A 3 -18.30 -27.88 -0.27
C MET A 3 -17.35 -26.96 -1.05
N ILE A 4 -16.09 -27.37 -1.15
CA ILE A 4 -15.11 -26.78 -2.08
C ILE A 4 -15.42 -27.32 -3.47
N GLU A 5 -15.63 -26.43 -4.43
CA GLU A 5 -15.85 -26.81 -5.83
C GLU A 5 -14.50 -26.88 -6.55
N LYS A 6 -14.25 -27.99 -7.25
CA LYS A 6 -13.06 -28.18 -8.08
C LYS A 6 -13.49 -28.37 -9.53
N CYS A 7 -13.07 -27.47 -10.41
CA CYS A 7 -13.43 -27.51 -11.83
C CYS A 7 -12.17 -27.50 -12.69
N ARG A 8 -12.14 -28.31 -13.73
CA ARG A 8 -11.03 -28.32 -14.69
C ARG A 8 -11.33 -27.32 -15.79
N ILE A 9 -10.43 -26.36 -16.01
CA ILE A 9 -10.61 -25.25 -16.94
C ILE A 9 -9.45 -25.19 -17.95
N SER A 10 -9.67 -24.49 -19.06
CA SER A 10 -8.78 -24.50 -20.23
C SER A 10 -8.09 -23.16 -20.48
N LEU A 11 -7.40 -22.60 -19.49
CA LEU A 11 -6.81 -21.25 -19.62
C LEU A 11 -5.76 -21.11 -20.74
N THR A 12 -4.84 -22.06 -20.87
CA THR A 12 -3.75 -22.02 -21.86
C THR A 12 -3.77 -23.20 -22.82
N GLY A 13 -4.79 -24.05 -22.71
CA GLY A 13 -4.95 -25.30 -23.45
C GLY A 13 -5.99 -26.21 -22.79
N PRO A 14 -6.46 -27.26 -23.49
CA PRO A 14 -7.55 -28.11 -23.00
C PRO A 14 -7.28 -28.71 -21.62
N GLY A 15 -8.13 -28.36 -20.64
CA GLY A 15 -8.04 -28.85 -19.27
C GLY A 15 -6.68 -28.59 -18.60
N SER A 16 -6.03 -27.50 -18.94
CA SER A 16 -4.69 -27.13 -18.45
C SER A 16 -4.64 -26.84 -16.95
N HIS A 17 -5.75 -26.42 -16.34
CA HIS A 17 -5.75 -25.94 -14.96
C HIS A 17 -6.88 -26.54 -14.11
N LEU A 18 -6.63 -26.63 -12.81
CA LEU A 18 -7.63 -26.97 -11.81
C LEU A 18 -8.00 -25.72 -11.03
N LEU A 19 -9.21 -25.21 -11.25
CA LEU A 19 -9.78 -24.14 -10.46
C LEU A 19 -10.38 -24.69 -9.17
N VAL A 20 -10.00 -24.11 -8.03
CA VAL A 20 -10.53 -24.44 -6.71
C VAL A 20 -11.31 -23.25 -6.17
N ARG A 21 -12.64 -23.36 -6.10
CA ARG A 21 -13.52 -22.30 -5.58
C ARG A 21 -13.90 -22.60 -4.14
N ARG A 22 -13.69 -21.61 -3.27
CA ARG A 22 -14.11 -21.66 -1.87
C ARG A 22 -15.41 -20.86 -1.68
N PRO A 23 -16.39 -21.37 -0.93
CA PRO A 23 -17.61 -20.63 -0.64
C PRO A 23 -17.33 -19.26 -0.04
N GLY A 24 -18.02 -18.23 -0.54
CA GLY A 24 -17.84 -16.84 -0.10
C GLY A 24 -16.64 -16.11 -0.71
N VAL A 25 -15.77 -16.79 -1.46
CA VAL A 25 -14.62 -16.16 -2.11
C VAL A 25 -14.99 -15.71 -3.53
N GLY A 26 -15.07 -14.40 -3.73
CA GLY A 26 -15.34 -13.76 -5.02
C GLY A 26 -14.08 -13.31 -5.78
N SER A 27 -12.89 -13.62 -5.26
CA SER A 27 -11.61 -13.20 -5.83
C SER A 27 -10.90 -14.33 -6.55
N LEU A 28 -10.12 -13.99 -7.57
CA LEU A 28 -9.21 -14.90 -8.26
C LEU A 28 -7.88 -14.19 -8.56
N HIS A 29 -6.77 -14.87 -8.35
CA HIS A 29 -5.44 -14.44 -8.79
C HIS A 29 -4.89 -15.38 -9.87
N VAL A 30 -4.56 -14.81 -11.03
CA VAL A 30 -3.87 -15.49 -12.13
C VAL A 30 -2.49 -14.86 -12.32
N GLY A 31 -1.43 -15.65 -12.39
CA GLY A 31 -0.07 -15.11 -12.51
C GLY A 31 1.01 -16.18 -12.67
N PRO A 32 2.30 -15.80 -12.75
CA PRO A 32 3.38 -16.76 -12.89
C PRO A 32 3.60 -17.61 -11.64
N PRO A 33 4.24 -18.79 -11.77
CA PRO A 33 4.68 -19.57 -10.61
C PRO A 33 5.49 -18.70 -9.64
N GLY A 34 5.22 -18.83 -8.34
CA GLY A 34 5.89 -18.05 -7.29
C GLY A 34 5.25 -16.69 -6.98
N SER A 35 4.21 -16.26 -7.71
CA SER A 35 3.49 -15.01 -7.41
C SER A 35 2.40 -15.15 -6.33
N GLY A 36 2.21 -16.35 -5.77
CA GLY A 36 1.07 -16.65 -4.89
C GLY A 36 -0.28 -16.63 -5.61
N ALA A 37 -0.31 -16.90 -6.91
CA ALA A 37 -1.55 -16.98 -7.68
C ALA A 37 -2.33 -18.28 -7.42
N ASP A 38 -3.65 -18.22 -7.58
CA ASP A 38 -4.52 -19.39 -7.53
C ASP A 38 -4.33 -20.26 -8.78
N LEU A 39 -4.05 -19.62 -9.91
CA LEU A 39 -3.84 -20.25 -11.22
C LEU A 39 -2.52 -19.76 -11.82
N HIS A 40 -1.63 -20.71 -12.12
CA HIS A 40 -0.29 -20.42 -12.61
C HIS A 40 -0.23 -20.46 -14.14
N VAL A 41 0.16 -19.35 -14.76
CA VAL A 41 0.32 -19.22 -16.22
C VAL A 41 1.69 -18.66 -16.57
N ASP A 42 2.20 -18.94 -17.76
CA ASP A 42 3.40 -18.25 -18.25
C ASP A 42 3.09 -16.75 -18.45
N PRO A 43 4.01 -15.83 -18.05
CA PRO A 43 3.87 -14.38 -18.25
C PRO A 43 3.39 -13.92 -19.63
N ALA A 44 3.84 -14.61 -20.68
CA ALA A 44 3.57 -14.28 -22.07
C ALA A 44 2.44 -15.14 -22.67
N ALA A 45 1.85 -16.05 -21.90
CA ALA A 45 0.77 -16.89 -22.38
C ALA A 45 -0.45 -16.05 -22.76
N ARG A 46 -1.06 -16.39 -23.89
CA ARG A 46 -2.43 -15.99 -24.19
C ARG A 46 -3.37 -16.78 -23.30
N ILE A 47 -4.28 -16.07 -22.65
CA ILE A 47 -5.23 -16.66 -21.71
C ILE A 47 -6.61 -16.65 -22.34
N ASP A 48 -7.26 -17.81 -22.34
CA ASP A 48 -8.69 -17.89 -22.64
C ASP A 48 -9.49 -17.44 -21.41
N TRP A 49 -9.83 -16.15 -21.37
CA TRP A 49 -10.63 -15.57 -20.29
C TRP A 49 -12.09 -16.02 -20.30
N SER A 50 -12.60 -16.53 -21.43
CA SER A 50 -14.00 -16.95 -21.57
C SER A 50 -14.35 -18.18 -20.72
N VAL A 51 -13.35 -18.92 -20.24
CA VAL A 51 -13.55 -20.07 -19.33
C VAL A 51 -14.23 -19.68 -18.02
N PHE A 52 -14.24 -18.39 -17.69
CA PHE A 52 -14.92 -17.86 -16.50
C PHE A 52 -16.36 -17.40 -16.76
N ASP A 53 -16.83 -17.35 -18.02
CA ASP A 53 -18.11 -16.72 -18.38
C ASP A 53 -19.32 -17.43 -17.76
N ALA A 54 -19.28 -18.76 -17.72
CA ALA A 54 -20.34 -19.58 -17.13
C ALA A 54 -20.32 -19.59 -15.59
N LEU A 55 -19.27 -19.06 -14.95
CA LEU A 55 -19.13 -19.14 -13.50
C LEU A 55 -19.90 -18.01 -12.81
N THR A 56 -20.74 -18.37 -11.85
CA THR A 56 -21.52 -17.39 -11.08
C THR A 56 -21.37 -17.61 -9.58
N THR A 57 -21.61 -16.55 -8.80
CA THR A 57 -21.80 -16.66 -7.35
C THR A 57 -23.13 -17.35 -7.07
N PRO A 58 -23.36 -17.86 -5.85
CA PRO A 58 -24.68 -18.37 -5.47
C PRO A 58 -25.83 -17.36 -5.61
N ALA A 59 -25.52 -16.06 -5.63
CA ALA A 59 -26.50 -14.99 -5.86
C ALA A 59 -26.77 -14.72 -7.36
N GLY A 60 -26.09 -15.43 -8.26
CA GLY A 60 -26.25 -15.29 -9.72
C GLY A 60 -25.31 -14.26 -10.35
N ASP A 61 -24.49 -13.56 -9.56
CA ASP A 61 -23.54 -12.58 -10.10
C ASP A 61 -22.38 -13.26 -10.84
N PRO A 62 -21.76 -12.59 -11.83
CA PRO A 62 -20.50 -13.03 -12.44
C PRO A 62 -19.41 -13.35 -11.41
N TRP A 63 -18.76 -14.51 -11.55
CA TRP A 63 -17.55 -14.88 -10.81
C TRP A 63 -16.35 -14.99 -11.79
N PRO A 64 -15.15 -14.51 -11.45
CA PRO A 64 -14.81 -13.76 -10.22
C PRO A 64 -15.34 -12.32 -10.24
N ARG A 65 -15.63 -11.77 -9.06
CA ARG A 65 -15.99 -10.36 -8.87
C ARG A 65 -14.74 -9.47 -8.83
N TYR A 66 -13.65 -9.99 -8.26
CA TYR A 66 -12.35 -9.34 -8.16
C TYR A 66 -11.28 -10.21 -8.83
N LEU A 67 -10.59 -9.68 -9.82
CA LEU A 67 -9.53 -10.39 -10.53
C LEU A 67 -8.19 -9.69 -10.30
N THR A 68 -7.17 -10.45 -9.89
CA THR A 68 -5.77 -10.01 -9.96
C THR A 68 -5.08 -10.78 -11.07
N TYR A 69 -4.42 -10.07 -11.98
CA TYR A 69 -3.64 -10.66 -13.06
C TYR A 69 -2.21 -10.10 -13.06
N THR A 70 -1.23 -11.01 -13.08
CA THR A 70 0.19 -10.67 -13.26
C THR A 70 0.67 -11.32 -14.55
N GLY A 71 1.01 -10.53 -15.56
CA GLY A 71 1.39 -11.00 -16.89
C GLY A 71 1.06 -9.99 -18.00
N ASP A 72 1.41 -10.33 -19.23
CA ASP A 72 1.42 -9.39 -20.36
C ASP A 72 0.18 -9.50 -21.28
N ASP A 73 -0.80 -10.35 -20.96
CA ASP A 73 -2.01 -10.54 -21.76
C ASP A 73 -3.08 -9.47 -21.48
N ASP A 74 -3.19 -8.50 -22.39
CA ASP A 74 -4.15 -7.41 -22.35
C ASP A 74 -5.59 -7.83 -22.70
N ALA A 75 -5.79 -9.06 -23.18
CA ALA A 75 -7.11 -9.60 -23.51
C ALA A 75 -8.08 -9.61 -22.33
N VAL A 76 -7.57 -9.59 -21.08
CA VAL A 76 -8.38 -9.42 -19.86
C VAL A 76 -9.24 -8.14 -19.92
N LEU A 77 -8.73 -7.06 -20.52
CA LEU A 77 -9.46 -5.81 -20.65
C LEU A 77 -10.59 -5.94 -21.67
N ALA A 78 -10.35 -6.63 -22.79
CA ALA A 78 -11.38 -6.89 -23.79
C ALA A 78 -12.48 -7.80 -23.25
N TRP A 79 -12.11 -8.84 -22.49
CA TRP A 79 -13.06 -9.75 -21.85
C TRP A 79 -14.04 -9.02 -20.92
N THR A 80 -13.56 -8.04 -20.15
CA THR A 80 -14.44 -7.26 -19.25
C THR A 80 -15.42 -6.31 -19.97
N ARG A 81 -15.41 -6.22 -21.31
CA ARG A 81 -16.41 -5.44 -22.06
C ARG A 81 -17.78 -6.08 -22.00
N GLU A 82 -17.83 -7.41 -22.13
CA GLU A 82 -19.07 -8.18 -22.12
C GLU A 82 -19.44 -8.61 -20.71
N ARG A 83 -18.43 -8.76 -19.84
CA ARG A 83 -18.58 -9.24 -18.46
C ARG A 83 -18.09 -8.21 -17.44
N PRO A 84 -18.99 -7.55 -16.68
CA PRO A 84 -18.58 -6.57 -15.68
C PRO A 84 -17.69 -7.17 -14.58
N ALA A 85 -16.66 -6.43 -14.18
CA ALA A 85 -15.81 -6.75 -13.04
C ALA A 85 -15.93 -5.65 -11.97
N GLU A 86 -16.08 -6.05 -10.71
CA GLU A 86 -16.07 -5.08 -9.60
C GLU A 86 -14.68 -4.52 -9.37
N GLY A 87 -13.66 -5.39 -9.44
CA GLY A 87 -12.27 -4.97 -9.33
C GLY A 87 -11.38 -5.74 -10.29
N LEU A 88 -10.49 -5.02 -10.96
CA LEU A 88 -9.41 -5.58 -11.74
C LEU A 88 -8.08 -4.98 -11.27
N ARG A 89 -7.18 -5.82 -10.78
CA ARG A 89 -5.79 -5.47 -10.48
C ARG A 89 -4.87 -6.12 -11.51
N VAL A 90 -4.05 -5.33 -12.17
CA VAL A 90 -3.15 -5.81 -13.22
C VAL A 90 -1.72 -5.37 -12.99
N ALA A 91 -0.79 -6.30 -13.19
CA ALA A 91 0.64 -6.10 -13.02
C ALA A 91 1.38 -6.65 -14.27
N PRO A 92 1.49 -5.86 -15.35
CA PRO A 92 2.28 -6.27 -16.51
C PRO A 92 3.75 -6.41 -16.14
N LEU A 93 4.42 -7.37 -16.78
CA LEU A 93 5.83 -7.67 -16.55
C LEU A 93 6.73 -6.96 -17.58
N ARG A 94 6.15 -6.44 -18.66
CA ARG A 94 6.81 -5.60 -19.67
C ARG A 94 6.05 -4.30 -19.90
N ASP A 95 6.71 -3.36 -20.58
CA ASP A 95 6.09 -2.09 -20.97
C ASP A 95 4.79 -2.36 -21.74
N ALA A 96 3.73 -1.64 -21.37
CA ALA A 96 2.37 -1.91 -21.78
C ALA A 96 1.70 -0.64 -22.34
N ASP A 97 1.05 -0.75 -23.49
CA ASP A 97 0.06 0.23 -23.99
C ASP A 97 -1.29 -0.46 -24.09
N TRP A 98 -2.10 -0.28 -23.05
CA TRP A 98 -3.33 -1.00 -22.83
C TRP A 98 -4.55 -0.11 -23.08
N ASP A 99 -5.64 -0.71 -23.53
CA ASP A 99 -6.90 -0.02 -23.80
C ASP A 99 -8.07 -0.63 -23.03
N ALA A 100 -8.47 0.08 -21.96
CA ALA A 100 -9.63 -0.26 -21.15
C ALA A 100 -10.84 0.65 -21.43
N SER A 101 -10.82 1.45 -22.50
CA SER A 101 -11.88 2.45 -22.78
C SER A 101 -13.29 1.85 -22.88
N GLY A 102 -13.40 0.64 -23.45
CA GLY A 102 -14.67 -0.10 -23.54
C GLY A 102 -14.96 -1.04 -22.36
N SER A 103 -14.03 -1.20 -21.41
CA SER A 103 -14.09 -2.21 -20.36
C SER A 103 -15.10 -1.83 -19.25
N ARG A 104 -15.87 -2.81 -18.76
CA ARG A 104 -16.86 -2.60 -17.69
C ARG A 104 -16.27 -2.88 -16.30
N ILE A 105 -15.27 -2.08 -15.92
CA ILE A 105 -14.50 -2.24 -14.68
C ILE A 105 -14.84 -1.12 -13.69
N ARG A 106 -15.33 -1.48 -12.50
CA ARG A 106 -15.70 -0.48 -11.48
C ARG A 106 -14.48 0.06 -10.71
N GLU A 107 -13.51 -0.80 -10.41
CA GLU A 107 -12.26 -0.46 -9.73
C GLU A 107 -11.07 -1.01 -10.50
N LEU A 108 -10.17 -0.13 -10.97
CA LEU A 108 -8.98 -0.52 -11.72
C LEU A 108 -7.72 -0.22 -10.90
N SER A 109 -6.91 -1.22 -10.64
CA SER A 109 -5.60 -1.08 -9.99
C SER A 109 -4.48 -1.48 -10.94
N LEU A 110 -3.57 -0.57 -11.24
CA LEU A 110 -2.41 -0.80 -12.08
C LEU A 110 -1.17 -0.86 -11.22
N VAL A 111 -0.33 -1.86 -11.45
CA VAL A 111 0.86 -2.11 -10.62
C VAL A 111 2.08 -2.10 -11.52
N SER A 112 3.03 -1.21 -11.23
CA SER A 112 4.32 -1.15 -11.91
C SER A 112 5.46 -1.30 -10.92
N HIS A 113 6.21 -2.38 -11.07
CA HIS A 113 7.50 -2.61 -10.41
C HIS A 113 8.68 -2.38 -11.36
N GLY A 114 8.52 -1.51 -12.36
CA GLY A 114 9.54 -1.28 -13.39
C GLY A 114 8.95 -0.94 -14.75
N PRO A 115 8.04 -1.74 -15.30
CA PRO A 115 7.45 -1.47 -16.60
C PRO A 115 6.72 -0.12 -16.71
N ARG A 116 6.81 0.54 -17.86
CA ARG A 116 5.98 1.71 -18.16
C ARG A 116 4.61 1.25 -18.61
N ILE A 117 3.56 1.86 -18.07
CA ILE A 117 2.18 1.49 -18.37
C ILE A 117 1.48 2.72 -18.94
N ARG A 118 1.11 2.65 -20.21
CA ARG A 118 0.15 3.55 -20.85
C ARG A 118 -1.22 2.88 -20.83
N ILE A 119 -2.25 3.61 -20.41
CA ILE A 119 -3.60 3.07 -20.27
C ILE A 119 -4.65 4.08 -20.75
N ARG A 120 -5.58 3.63 -21.59
CA ARG A 120 -6.84 4.36 -21.88
C ARG A 120 -7.89 3.94 -20.88
N LEU A 121 -8.46 4.89 -20.14
CA LEU A 121 -9.40 4.61 -19.06
C LEU A 121 -10.82 4.34 -19.59
N PRO A 122 -11.61 3.48 -18.92
CA PRO A 122 -13.05 3.40 -19.11
C PRO A 122 -13.76 4.73 -18.83
N ALA A 123 -14.99 4.85 -19.32
CA ALA A 123 -15.87 5.98 -18.99
C ALA A 123 -16.06 6.15 -17.47
N PRO A 124 -16.14 7.39 -16.95
CA PRO A 124 -16.29 7.64 -15.50
C PRO A 124 -17.64 7.18 -14.94
N SER A 125 -18.65 6.97 -15.80
CA SER A 125 -19.93 6.34 -15.45
C SER A 125 -19.77 4.86 -15.04
N VAL A 126 -18.67 4.23 -15.45
CA VAL A 126 -18.29 2.85 -15.18
C VAL A 126 -17.16 2.79 -14.15
N LEU A 127 -16.03 3.42 -14.44
CA LEU A 127 -14.85 3.43 -13.56
C LEU A 127 -15.05 4.41 -12.41
N ARG A 128 -15.18 3.89 -11.19
CA ARG A 128 -15.32 4.70 -9.98
C ARG A 128 -13.98 5.03 -9.34
N HIS A 129 -13.07 4.06 -9.31
CA HIS A 129 -11.80 4.17 -8.59
C HIS A 129 -10.63 3.70 -9.43
N LEU A 130 -9.59 4.54 -9.53
CA LEU A 130 -8.31 4.19 -10.15
C LEU A 130 -7.22 4.16 -9.07
N THR A 131 -6.47 3.07 -8.99
CA THR A 131 -5.31 2.97 -8.10
C THR A 131 -4.05 2.72 -8.92
N LEU A 132 -3.00 3.52 -8.70
CA LEU A 132 -1.69 3.35 -9.33
C LEU A 132 -0.68 2.94 -8.25
N HIS A 133 -0.10 1.76 -8.36
CA HIS A 133 0.92 1.24 -7.44
C HIS A 133 2.31 1.34 -8.07
N GLY A 134 3.25 1.93 -7.32
CA GLY A 134 4.63 2.12 -7.73
C GLY A 134 4.95 3.57 -8.07
N ASP A 135 6.03 3.79 -8.81
CA ASP A 135 6.45 5.13 -9.21
C ASP A 135 5.43 5.77 -10.18
N PRO A 136 4.74 6.86 -9.79
CA PRO A 136 3.75 7.49 -10.67
C PRO A 136 4.33 7.95 -12.02
N ALA A 137 5.65 8.14 -12.13
CA ALA A 137 6.31 8.57 -13.37
C ALA A 137 6.33 7.46 -14.45
N ARG A 138 6.01 6.22 -14.06
CA ARG A 138 5.90 5.07 -14.97
C ARG A 138 4.52 4.96 -15.62
N PHE A 139 3.54 5.75 -15.19
CA PHE A 139 2.18 5.71 -15.72
C PHE A 139 1.94 6.85 -16.72
N THR A 140 1.37 6.50 -17.86
CA THR A 140 0.80 7.45 -18.82
C THR A 140 -0.69 7.20 -18.94
N ILE A 141 -1.47 8.08 -18.31
CA ILE A 141 -2.93 7.98 -18.33
C ILE A 141 -3.48 8.70 -19.55
N VAL A 142 -4.37 8.05 -20.29
CA VAL A 142 -5.23 8.66 -21.30
C VAL A 142 -6.64 8.66 -20.73
N ALA A 143 -7.11 9.85 -20.33
CA ALA A 143 -8.45 10.02 -19.79
C ALA A 143 -9.52 9.71 -20.84
N HIS A 144 -10.68 9.27 -20.39
CA HIS A 144 -11.84 9.13 -21.24
C HIS A 144 -12.38 10.53 -21.62
N PRO A 145 -12.95 10.73 -22.83
CA PRO A 145 -13.50 12.04 -23.24
C PRO A 145 -14.54 12.61 -22.27
N ASP A 146 -15.35 11.74 -21.66
CA ASP A 146 -16.42 12.13 -20.71
C ASP A 146 -15.90 12.51 -19.31
N GLY A 147 -14.60 12.37 -19.04
CA GLY A 147 -13.97 12.83 -17.80
C GLY A 147 -13.19 11.76 -17.05
N LEU A 148 -13.01 12.01 -15.75
CA LEU A 148 -12.15 11.24 -14.84
C LEU A 148 -12.95 10.42 -13.83
N PRO A 149 -12.37 9.32 -13.31
CA PRO A 149 -13.00 8.54 -12.25
C PRO A 149 -13.25 9.39 -11.00
N ALA A 150 -14.22 8.96 -10.19
CA ALA A 150 -14.66 9.69 -8.99
C ALA A 150 -13.54 9.84 -7.96
N SER A 151 -12.60 8.88 -7.87
CA SER A 151 -11.38 9.05 -7.09
C SER A 151 -10.18 8.35 -7.69
N VAL A 152 -8.99 8.87 -7.35
CA VAL A 152 -7.70 8.30 -7.71
C VAL A 152 -6.88 8.05 -6.45
N ALA A 153 -6.20 6.91 -6.38
CA ALA A 153 -5.23 6.58 -5.35
C ALA A 153 -3.84 6.38 -5.96
N LEU A 154 -2.83 7.00 -5.36
CA LEU A 154 -1.41 6.82 -5.69
C LEU A 154 -0.75 6.09 -4.53
N VAL A 155 -0.37 4.83 -4.73
CA VAL A 155 0.39 4.03 -3.77
C VAL A 155 1.86 4.12 -4.14
N LEU A 156 2.58 4.96 -3.40
CA LEU A 156 3.99 5.26 -3.65
C LEU A 156 4.85 4.04 -3.29
N PRO A 157 6.01 3.85 -3.94
CA PRO A 157 6.90 2.77 -3.59
C PRO A 157 7.57 3.06 -2.24
N ASP A 158 7.66 2.02 -1.41
CA ASP A 158 8.38 2.05 -0.14
C ASP A 158 9.82 2.53 -0.35
N ALA A 159 10.38 3.15 0.68
CA ALA A 159 11.81 3.40 0.71
C ALA A 159 12.56 2.05 0.85
N PRO A 160 13.75 1.90 0.21
CA PRO A 160 14.66 0.80 0.52
C PRO A 160 14.86 0.67 2.03
N THR A 161 15.07 -0.54 2.55
CA THR A 161 15.18 -0.80 4.00
C THR A 161 16.23 0.09 4.69
N ALA A 162 17.33 0.41 4.00
CA ALA A 162 18.37 1.33 4.46
C ALA A 162 17.88 2.80 4.64
N ASP A 163 16.90 3.21 3.83
CA ASP A 163 16.29 4.55 3.84
C ASP A 163 15.05 4.65 4.76
N ARG A 164 14.54 3.52 5.27
CA ARG A 164 13.47 3.47 6.28
C ARG A 164 13.93 3.89 7.67
N MET A 165 15.24 4.10 7.84
CA MET A 165 15.80 4.74 9.02
C MET A 165 15.26 6.17 9.12
N PRO A 166 14.91 6.66 10.33
CA PRO A 166 14.42 8.01 10.48
C PRO A 166 15.45 8.98 9.91
N ALA A 167 15.04 9.74 8.89
CA ALA A 167 15.85 10.84 8.40
C ALA A 167 16.28 11.69 9.60
N PRO A 168 17.56 12.07 9.71
CA PRO A 168 17.98 13.00 10.74
C PRO A 168 17.12 14.27 10.68
N ALA A 169 17.08 15.03 11.78
CA ALA A 169 16.33 16.29 11.85
C ALA A 169 16.66 17.28 10.70
N SER A 170 17.76 17.05 9.97
CA SER A 170 18.06 17.61 8.66
C SER A 170 17.70 16.61 7.54
N GLY A 171 16.72 16.94 6.70
CA GLY A 171 16.15 16.09 5.64
C GLY A 171 17.12 15.62 4.54
N ALA A 172 18.03 14.70 4.89
CA ALA A 172 19.04 14.15 3.99
C ALA A 172 18.47 13.23 2.89
N GLY A 173 17.25 12.71 3.07
CA GLY A 173 16.44 12.17 1.98
C GLY A 173 15.46 13.24 1.52
N GLY A 174 15.75 13.95 0.42
CA GLY A 174 14.90 15.05 -0.05
C GLY A 174 13.43 14.62 -0.24
N ALA A 175 12.47 15.53 -0.17
CA ALA A 175 11.05 15.17 -0.32
C ALA A 175 10.73 14.57 -1.71
N ARG A 176 9.76 13.65 -1.78
CA ARG A 176 9.28 13.04 -3.02
C ARG A 176 8.19 13.93 -3.61
N ALA A 177 8.52 14.64 -4.68
CA ALA A 177 7.52 15.32 -5.48
C ALA A 177 6.80 14.31 -6.39
N LEU A 178 5.49 14.41 -6.51
CA LEU A 178 4.76 13.71 -7.57
C LEU A 178 5.28 14.19 -8.94
N PRO A 179 5.28 13.36 -10.00
CA PRO A 179 5.55 13.81 -11.35
C PRO A 179 4.35 14.59 -11.93
N PRO A 180 4.52 15.28 -13.07
CA PRO A 180 3.39 15.78 -13.83
C PRO A 180 2.47 14.64 -14.26
N LEU A 181 1.18 14.73 -13.90
CA LEU A 181 0.12 13.80 -14.30
C LEU A 181 -1.01 14.60 -14.95
N PRO A 182 -0.78 15.21 -16.13
CA PRO A 182 -1.69 16.21 -16.70
C PRO A 182 -3.09 15.65 -16.99
N ALA A 183 -3.17 14.38 -17.41
CA ALA A 183 -4.45 13.71 -17.62
C ALA A 183 -5.31 13.62 -16.35
N LEU A 184 -4.70 13.69 -15.16
CA LEU A 184 -5.38 13.63 -13.87
C LEU A 184 -5.58 15.00 -13.21
N ALA A 185 -5.23 16.11 -13.87
CA ALA A 185 -5.30 17.44 -13.27
C ALA A 185 -6.72 17.83 -12.79
N GLY A 186 -7.76 17.30 -13.43
CA GLY A 186 -9.16 17.53 -13.08
C GLY A 186 -9.71 16.62 -11.97
N VAL A 187 -8.88 15.78 -11.32
CA VAL A 187 -9.36 14.90 -10.25
C VAL A 187 -9.84 15.73 -9.05
N THR A 188 -10.96 15.31 -8.47
CA THR A 188 -11.59 16.00 -7.34
C THR A 188 -11.37 15.31 -6.00
N ALA A 189 -11.06 14.00 -6.02
CA ALA A 189 -10.70 13.20 -4.87
C ALA A 189 -9.40 12.40 -5.10
N LEU A 190 -8.39 12.66 -4.28
CA LEU A 190 -7.06 12.03 -4.37
C LEU A 190 -6.68 11.39 -3.03
N THR A 191 -6.19 10.16 -3.10
CA THR A 191 -5.49 9.51 -1.99
C THR A 191 -4.02 9.34 -2.36
N VAL A 192 -3.10 9.74 -1.49
CA VAL A 192 -1.67 9.46 -1.64
C VAL A 192 -1.21 8.62 -0.46
N ILE A 193 -0.71 7.42 -0.75
CA ILE A 193 -0.32 6.42 0.24
C ILE A 193 1.19 6.23 0.18
N GLY A 194 1.87 6.62 1.25
CA GLY A 194 3.24 6.20 1.55
C GLY A 194 3.35 5.75 3.00
N GLY A 195 4.53 5.26 3.40
CA GLY A 195 4.83 4.90 4.78
C GLY A 195 5.17 6.12 5.66
N PRO A 196 4.90 6.06 6.98
CA PRO A 196 5.31 7.09 7.94
C PRO A 196 6.83 7.21 8.10
N LEU A 197 7.59 6.20 7.68
CA LEU A 197 9.06 6.20 7.73
C LEU A 197 9.71 6.26 6.35
N ASP A 198 8.89 6.36 5.30
CA ASP A 198 9.41 6.51 3.94
C ASP A 198 9.82 7.96 3.66
N ARG A 199 10.44 8.16 2.49
CA ARG A 199 10.68 9.49 1.92
C ARG A 199 9.39 10.32 1.92
N PRO A 200 9.35 11.50 2.55
CA PRO A 200 8.13 12.27 2.73
C PRO A 200 7.57 12.79 1.40
N LEU A 201 6.24 12.83 1.26
CA LEU A 201 5.58 13.47 0.13
C LEU A 201 5.78 14.98 0.17
N ASP A 202 6.28 15.58 -0.92
CA ASP A 202 6.31 17.03 -1.07
C ASP A 202 4.90 17.55 -1.42
N CYS A 203 4.21 18.11 -0.44
CA CYS A 203 2.84 18.62 -0.61
C CYS A 203 2.74 19.75 -1.64
N ARG A 204 3.83 20.45 -1.99
CA ARG A 204 3.82 21.45 -3.09
C ARG A 204 3.45 20.82 -4.43
N SER A 205 3.78 19.54 -4.62
CA SER A 205 3.47 18.80 -5.84
C SER A 205 1.96 18.57 -6.06
N LEU A 206 1.14 18.72 -5.01
CA LEU A 206 -0.32 18.61 -5.07
C LEU A 206 -0.98 19.80 -5.76
N GLY A 207 -0.27 20.93 -5.90
CA GLY A 207 -0.74 22.10 -6.66
C GLY A 207 -1.02 21.81 -8.15
N ARG A 208 -0.67 20.62 -8.64
CA ARG A 208 -1.00 20.14 -9.98
C ARG A 208 -2.45 19.63 -10.12
N PHE A 209 -3.20 19.53 -9.03
CA PHE A 209 -4.60 19.09 -9.01
C PHE A 209 -5.51 20.25 -8.56
N PRO A 210 -5.76 21.26 -9.41
CA PRO A 210 -6.49 22.45 -9.02
C PRO A 210 -7.96 22.20 -8.64
N ALA A 211 -8.57 21.12 -9.12
CA ALA A 211 -9.96 20.75 -8.83
C ALA A 211 -10.12 19.92 -7.53
N LEU A 212 -9.02 19.67 -6.81
CA LEU A 212 -8.99 18.77 -5.67
C LEU A 212 -9.71 19.38 -4.45
N HIS A 213 -10.81 18.75 -4.04
CA HIS A 213 -11.55 19.13 -2.84
C HIS A 213 -11.58 18.02 -1.77
N SER A 214 -11.24 16.78 -2.11
CA SER A 214 -11.13 15.66 -1.17
C SER A 214 -9.72 15.08 -1.22
N LEU A 215 -9.00 15.11 -0.10
CA LEU A 215 -7.62 14.66 -0.02
C LEU A 215 -7.41 13.70 1.15
N ASP A 216 -6.88 12.50 0.88
CA ASP A 216 -6.39 11.55 1.91
C ASP A 216 -4.88 11.38 1.77
N LEU A 217 -4.14 11.81 2.79
CA LEU A 217 -2.68 11.69 2.85
C LEU A 217 -2.30 10.66 3.90
N ARG A 218 -1.49 9.69 3.49
CA ARG A 218 -0.94 8.67 4.38
C ARG A 218 0.59 8.66 4.35
N GLY A 219 1.19 8.65 5.54
CA GLY A 219 2.65 8.60 5.70
C GLY A 219 3.31 9.96 5.95
N ALA A 220 4.62 10.02 5.73
CA ALA A 220 5.43 11.21 5.98
C ALA A 220 5.15 12.34 4.98
N LEU A 221 5.10 13.59 5.47
CA LEU A 221 4.81 14.79 4.68
C LEU A 221 5.95 15.80 4.78
N ALA A 222 6.19 16.51 3.68
CA ALA A 222 7.07 17.67 3.61
C ALA A 222 6.30 18.86 3.01
N HIS A 223 6.61 20.06 3.50
CA HIS A 223 5.95 21.30 3.08
C HIS A 223 4.41 21.30 3.20
N PRO A 224 3.81 20.78 4.29
CA PRO A 224 2.35 20.70 4.43
C PRO A 224 1.66 22.07 4.40
N GLU A 225 2.38 23.17 4.63
CA GLU A 225 1.86 24.54 4.46
C GLU A 225 1.31 24.80 3.04
N ALA A 226 1.81 24.07 2.03
CA ALA A 226 1.33 24.18 0.66
C ALA A 226 -0.13 23.75 0.47
N LEU A 227 -0.68 22.95 1.40
CA LEU A 227 -2.08 22.51 1.37
C LEU A 227 -3.06 23.70 1.50
N ALA A 228 -2.62 24.84 2.02
CA ALA A 228 -3.44 26.06 2.11
C ALA A 228 -3.89 26.58 0.74
N ARG A 229 -3.21 26.17 -0.35
CA ARG A 229 -3.53 26.57 -1.72
C ARG A 229 -4.65 25.73 -2.36
N LEU A 230 -5.09 24.66 -1.70
CA LEU A 230 -6.09 23.74 -2.21
C LEU A 230 -7.48 24.08 -1.63
N PRO A 231 -8.56 24.01 -2.42
CA PRO A 231 -9.92 24.31 -1.98
C PRO A 231 -10.57 23.11 -1.27
N LEU A 232 -9.95 22.63 -0.19
CA LEU A 232 -10.36 21.38 0.45
C LEU A 232 -11.74 21.49 1.13
N ALA A 233 -12.60 20.53 0.82
CA ALA A 233 -13.87 20.25 1.51
C ALA A 233 -13.76 18.99 2.40
N ALA A 234 -12.83 18.08 2.10
CA ALA A 234 -12.53 16.90 2.90
C ALA A 234 -11.01 16.68 3.01
N LEU A 235 -10.54 16.44 4.23
CA LEU A 235 -9.14 16.13 4.52
C LEU A 235 -9.03 14.88 5.40
N GLU A 236 -8.24 13.90 4.97
CA GLU A 236 -7.83 12.78 5.79
C GLU A 236 -6.31 12.75 5.95
N LEU A 237 -5.86 12.50 7.17
CA LEU A 237 -4.45 12.39 7.57
C LEU A 237 -4.29 11.09 8.35
N ARG A 238 -3.53 10.13 7.80
CA ARG A 238 -3.36 8.81 8.39
C ARG A 238 -1.89 8.46 8.50
N TYR A 239 -1.46 7.96 9.66
CA TYR A 239 -0.06 7.59 9.86
C TYR A 239 0.91 8.74 9.54
N VAL A 240 0.58 9.97 9.97
CA VAL A 240 1.41 11.15 9.69
C VAL A 240 2.31 11.44 10.90
N PRO A 241 3.63 11.20 10.80
CA PRO A 241 4.55 11.24 11.95
C PRO A 241 4.91 12.65 12.40
N ASP A 242 4.69 13.65 11.55
CA ASP A 242 4.97 15.06 11.80
C ASP A 242 3.93 15.92 11.09
N LEU A 243 3.26 16.79 11.84
CA LEU A 243 2.23 17.72 11.36
C LEU A 243 2.71 19.18 11.40
N ALA A 244 3.98 19.43 11.68
CA ALA A 244 4.54 20.77 11.66
C ALA A 244 4.30 21.46 10.31
N GLY A 245 3.82 22.70 10.35
CA GLY A 245 3.49 23.47 9.14
C GLY A 245 2.10 23.19 8.54
N LEU A 246 1.33 22.23 9.07
CA LEU A 246 -0.04 22.01 8.62
C LEU A 246 -0.88 23.30 8.83
N PRO A 247 -1.60 23.78 7.80
CA PRO A 247 -2.47 24.95 7.92
C PRO A 247 -3.57 24.75 8.99
N PRO A 248 -4.01 25.83 9.65
CA PRO A 248 -5.15 25.76 10.55
C PRO A 248 -6.45 25.44 9.78
N LEU A 249 -7.40 24.76 10.41
CA LEU A 249 -8.63 24.26 9.78
C LEU A 249 -9.52 25.36 9.18
N ASP A 250 -9.43 26.59 9.68
CA ASP A 250 -10.15 27.75 9.14
C ASP A 250 -9.61 28.23 7.78
N THR A 251 -8.40 27.78 7.40
CA THR A 251 -7.84 27.93 6.04
C THR A 251 -8.77 27.38 4.97
N TRP A 252 -9.59 26.38 5.32
CA TRP A 252 -10.54 25.75 4.41
C TRP A 252 -11.99 26.04 4.86
N PRO A 253 -12.60 27.14 4.41
CA PRO A 253 -13.98 27.49 4.76
C PRO A 253 -14.99 26.40 4.38
N ALA A 254 -14.75 25.70 3.27
CA ALA A 254 -15.62 24.64 2.76
C ALA A 254 -15.40 23.27 3.42
N LEU A 255 -14.47 23.15 4.39
CA LEU A 255 -14.16 21.88 5.04
C LEU A 255 -15.37 21.38 5.84
N THR A 256 -15.92 20.26 5.40
CA THR A 256 -17.04 19.55 6.03
C THR A 256 -16.64 18.16 6.56
N ARG A 257 -15.45 17.66 6.22
CA ARG A 257 -14.95 16.36 6.68
C ARG A 257 -13.48 16.41 7.06
N LEU A 258 -13.15 15.96 8.27
CA LEU A 258 -11.77 15.79 8.73
C LEU A 258 -11.58 14.44 9.44
N ILE A 259 -10.71 13.58 8.93
CA ILE A 259 -10.27 12.39 9.65
C ILE A 259 -8.78 12.48 9.91
N ALA A 260 -8.37 12.45 11.17
CA ALA A 260 -6.96 12.42 11.52
C ALA A 260 -6.72 11.24 12.48
N TRP A 261 -5.99 10.22 12.03
CA TRP A 261 -5.85 8.95 12.75
C TRP A 261 -4.42 8.40 12.71
N ASN A 262 -3.89 8.00 13.88
CA ASN A 262 -2.46 7.66 14.03
C ASN A 262 -1.59 8.81 13.51
N ILE A 263 -1.62 9.95 14.18
CA ILE A 263 -0.88 11.14 13.76
C ILE A 263 -0.01 11.67 14.90
N ASP A 264 0.93 12.55 14.57
CA ASP A 264 1.73 13.29 15.53
C ASP A 264 0.89 13.86 16.69
N GLU A 265 1.41 13.68 17.90
CA GLU A 265 0.74 14.03 19.14
C GLU A 265 0.59 15.55 19.31
N ALA A 266 1.62 16.33 18.99
CA ALA A 266 1.61 17.77 19.18
C ALA A 266 0.63 18.45 18.21
N GLY A 267 0.78 18.19 16.91
CA GLY A 267 -0.12 18.66 15.86
C GLY A 267 -1.53 18.12 16.02
N GLY A 268 -1.69 16.85 16.43
CA GLY A 268 -3.00 16.26 16.68
C GLY A 268 -3.74 16.90 17.87
N ARG A 269 -3.03 17.28 18.95
CA ARG A 269 -3.62 18.11 20.02
C ARG A 269 -4.08 19.47 19.50
N GLN A 270 -3.30 20.10 18.63
CA GLN A 270 -3.66 21.37 18.02
C GLN A 270 -4.92 21.24 17.15
N LEU A 271 -4.99 20.21 16.29
CA LEU A 271 -6.18 19.91 15.49
C LEU A 271 -7.41 19.69 16.37
N ARG A 272 -7.29 18.95 17.48
CA ARG A 272 -8.40 18.78 18.44
C ARG A 272 -8.89 20.09 19.02
N ARG A 273 -8.00 21.04 19.32
CA ARG A 273 -8.38 22.37 19.81
C ARG A 273 -9.14 23.13 18.73
N GLN A 274 -8.64 23.15 17.50
CA GLN A 274 -9.30 23.81 16.38
C GLN A 274 -10.68 23.20 16.08
N LEU A 275 -10.79 21.87 16.06
CA LEU A 275 -12.06 21.16 15.89
C LEU A 275 -13.13 21.60 16.90
N ARG A 276 -12.76 21.76 18.17
CA ARG A 276 -13.69 22.23 19.22
C ARG A 276 -14.08 23.70 19.10
N ALA A 277 -13.28 24.49 18.39
CA ALA A 277 -13.56 25.91 18.15
C ALA A 277 -14.43 26.13 16.90
N LEU A 278 -14.61 25.10 16.06
CA LEU A 278 -15.50 25.18 14.90
C LEU A 278 -16.97 25.21 15.35
N PRO A 279 -17.86 25.91 14.60
CA PRO A 279 -19.30 25.86 14.86
C PRO A 279 -19.83 24.42 14.84
N ALA A 280 -20.75 24.11 15.75
CA ALA A 280 -21.44 22.82 15.76
C ALA A 280 -22.13 22.58 14.40
N GLY A 281 -22.06 21.34 13.90
CA GLY A 281 -22.59 20.96 12.59
C GLY A 281 -21.75 21.40 11.38
N ARG A 282 -20.62 22.10 11.57
CA ARG A 282 -19.71 22.43 10.45
C ARG A 282 -19.08 21.18 9.82
N LEU A 283 -18.79 20.17 10.62
CA LEU A 283 -18.20 18.91 10.17
C LEU A 283 -19.18 17.75 10.33
N SER A 284 -19.09 16.76 9.44
CA SER A 284 -19.86 15.52 9.53
C SER A 284 -19.52 14.72 10.79
N ASP A 285 -20.47 13.91 11.29
CA ASP A 285 -20.34 13.08 12.50
C ASP A 285 -19.15 12.10 12.48
N HIS A 286 -18.70 11.69 11.30
CA HIS A 286 -17.54 10.83 11.14
C HIS A 286 -16.20 11.57 11.20
N SER A 287 -16.21 12.88 11.46
CA SER A 287 -14.99 13.68 11.60
C SER A 287 -14.39 13.54 12.98
N GLY A 288 -13.06 13.47 13.06
CA GLY A 288 -12.39 13.42 14.36
C GLY A 288 -10.89 13.22 14.28
N VAL A 289 -10.26 13.48 15.43
CA VAL A 289 -8.82 13.28 15.66
C VAL A 289 -8.63 12.22 16.73
N SER A 290 -8.03 11.09 16.36
CA SER A 290 -7.88 9.93 17.24
C SER A 290 -6.51 9.26 17.08
N ARG A 291 -6.12 8.47 18.10
CA ARG A 291 -4.83 7.79 18.18
C ARG A 291 -3.64 8.75 17.96
N LEU A 292 -3.43 9.66 18.90
CA LEU A 292 -2.24 10.52 18.90
C LEU A 292 -1.00 9.69 19.24
N ARG A 293 0.07 9.84 18.46
CA ARG A 293 1.30 9.05 18.57
C ARG A 293 2.51 9.96 18.67
N SER A 294 3.45 9.61 19.53
CA SER A 294 4.75 10.28 19.54
C SER A 294 5.54 9.91 18.29
N ARG A 295 6.45 10.79 17.84
CA ARG A 295 7.39 10.46 16.76
C ARG A 295 8.14 9.15 17.01
N ARG A 296 8.52 8.92 18.27
CA ARG A 296 9.17 7.70 18.73
C ARG A 296 8.32 6.45 18.50
N TRP A 297 7.00 6.52 18.67
CA TRP A 297 6.09 5.40 18.40
C TRP A 297 6.11 4.96 16.93
N PHE A 298 6.21 5.91 15.99
CA PHE A 298 6.29 5.56 14.56
C PHE A 298 7.56 4.77 14.25
N VAL A 299 8.67 5.11 14.89
CA VAL A 299 9.96 4.42 14.70
C VAL A 299 9.99 3.08 15.46
N GLU A 300 9.60 3.08 16.73
CA GLU A 300 9.84 1.96 17.65
C GLU A 300 8.68 0.98 17.81
N GLU A 301 7.51 1.25 17.23
CA GLU A 301 6.34 0.36 17.28
C GLU A 301 5.73 0.13 15.91
N TYR A 302 5.48 1.19 15.14
CA TYR A 302 4.91 1.04 13.81
C TYR A 302 5.93 0.54 12.79
N GLY A 303 7.14 1.08 12.79
CA GLY A 303 8.22 0.69 11.89
C GLY A 303 8.76 -0.71 12.12
N LEU A 304 8.32 -1.38 13.18
CA LEU A 304 8.67 -2.77 13.42
C LEU A 304 7.75 -3.69 12.61
N PRO A 305 8.30 -4.76 12.02
CA PRO A 305 7.54 -5.67 11.16
C PRO A 305 6.46 -6.45 11.93
N PHE A 306 6.43 -6.37 13.27
CA PHE A 306 5.44 -7.07 14.11
C PHE A 306 4.08 -6.38 14.21
N SER A 307 3.88 -5.24 13.55
CA SER A 307 2.64 -4.44 13.69
C SER A 307 1.39 -5.18 13.19
N GLY A 308 1.56 -6.14 12.27
CA GLY A 308 0.50 -7.03 11.78
C GLY A 308 0.24 -8.28 12.64
N TRP A 309 1.08 -8.57 13.62
CA TRP A 309 1.00 -9.81 14.40
C TRP A 309 -0.15 -9.77 15.43
N PRO A 310 -0.67 -10.93 15.85
CA PRO A 310 -1.55 -11.00 17.01
C PRO A 310 -0.90 -10.36 18.24
N ALA A 311 -1.64 -9.56 19.00
CA ALA A 311 -1.09 -8.77 20.11
C ALA A 311 -0.30 -9.61 21.16
N ARG A 312 -0.65 -10.89 21.31
CA ARG A 312 0.04 -11.85 22.19
C ARG A 312 1.46 -12.19 21.75
N ALA A 313 1.75 -12.14 20.45
CA ALA A 313 3.06 -12.41 19.85
C ALA A 313 3.79 -11.08 19.52
N ALA A 314 3.06 -10.08 19.02
CA ALA A 314 3.61 -8.77 18.66
C ALA A 314 4.35 -8.08 19.81
N ARG A 315 3.77 -8.12 21.03
CA ARG A 315 4.33 -7.45 22.21
C ARG A 315 5.65 -8.09 22.67
N PRO A 316 5.74 -9.42 22.88
CA PRO A 316 7.02 -10.08 23.12
C PRO A 316 8.05 -9.83 22.02
N ALA A 317 7.68 -9.94 20.74
CA ALA A 317 8.60 -9.72 19.62
C ALA A 317 9.16 -8.29 19.59
N THR A 318 8.31 -7.29 19.78
CA THR A 318 8.71 -5.88 19.91
C THR A 318 9.68 -5.69 21.09
N LYS A 319 9.41 -6.32 22.24
CA LYS A 319 10.30 -6.23 23.41
C LYS A 319 11.65 -6.88 23.13
N ALA A 320 11.66 -8.07 22.55
CA ALA A 320 12.88 -8.79 22.19
C ALA A 320 13.72 -7.99 21.19
N PHE A 321 13.07 -7.44 20.15
CA PHE A 321 13.72 -6.58 19.17
C PHE A 321 14.36 -5.35 19.82
N ARG A 322 13.66 -4.64 20.70
CA ARG A 322 14.23 -3.46 21.38
C ARG A 322 15.45 -3.81 22.23
N THR A 323 15.41 -4.92 22.94
CA THR A 323 16.56 -5.42 23.72
C THR A 323 17.73 -5.74 22.80
N ALA A 324 17.49 -6.45 21.70
CA ALA A 324 18.52 -6.78 20.73
C ALA A 324 19.07 -5.56 20.00
N ALA A 325 18.23 -4.58 19.66
CA ALA A 325 18.65 -3.34 19.03
C ALA A 325 19.59 -2.54 19.93
N ALA A 326 19.28 -2.43 21.22
CA ALA A 326 20.16 -1.76 22.18
C ALA A 326 21.50 -2.50 22.33
N ALA A 327 21.48 -3.83 22.38
CA ALA A 327 22.68 -4.65 22.48
C ALA A 327 23.54 -4.59 21.20
N ALA A 328 22.90 -4.63 20.02
CA ALA A 328 23.57 -4.53 18.74
C ALA A 328 24.21 -3.14 18.54
N ALA A 329 23.50 -2.06 18.92
CA ALA A 329 24.03 -0.70 18.85
C ALA A 329 25.24 -0.48 19.78
N ALA A 330 25.28 -1.17 20.92
CA ALA A 330 26.41 -1.12 21.86
C ALA A 330 27.56 -2.09 21.51
N ALA A 331 27.40 -2.92 20.48
CA ALA A 331 28.41 -3.91 20.09
C ALA A 331 29.69 -3.23 19.62
N THR A 332 30.82 -3.74 20.10
CA THR A 332 32.18 -3.30 19.74
C THR A 332 32.88 -4.29 18.80
N GLY A 333 32.25 -5.42 18.50
CA GLY A 333 32.75 -6.43 17.56
C GLY A 333 31.62 -7.29 16.95
N LEU A 334 31.93 -7.97 15.84
CA LEU A 334 30.96 -8.79 15.10
C LEU A 334 30.31 -9.88 15.96
N ALA A 335 31.07 -10.51 16.86
CA ALA A 335 30.55 -11.54 17.76
C ALA A 335 29.49 -11.00 18.75
N GLU A 336 29.59 -9.73 19.16
CA GLU A 336 28.59 -9.10 20.02
C GLU A 336 27.32 -8.78 19.24
N ALA A 337 27.45 -8.28 18.01
CA ALA A 337 26.34 -8.03 17.12
C ALA A 337 25.60 -9.33 16.75
N GLU A 338 26.34 -10.39 16.41
CA GLU A 338 25.78 -11.72 16.12
C GLU A 338 24.99 -12.28 17.32
N ARG A 339 25.53 -12.18 18.54
CA ARG A 339 24.81 -12.61 19.75
C ARG A 339 23.52 -11.83 19.99
N ALA A 340 23.53 -10.52 19.74
CA ALA A 340 22.33 -9.69 19.88
C ALA A 340 21.26 -10.08 18.86
N ILE A 341 21.66 -10.28 17.59
CA ILE A 341 20.76 -10.67 16.50
C ILE A 341 20.21 -12.07 16.73
N THR A 342 21.05 -13.07 16.96
CA THR A 342 20.62 -14.46 17.21
C THR A 342 19.80 -14.60 18.49
N GLY A 343 20.09 -13.78 19.53
CA GLY A 343 19.26 -13.69 20.73
C GLY A 343 17.83 -13.21 20.46
N PHE A 344 17.65 -12.28 19.52
CA PHE A 344 16.31 -11.90 19.04
C PHE A 344 15.62 -13.05 18.32
N VAL A 345 16.33 -13.75 17.42
CA VAL A 345 15.77 -14.90 16.69
C VAL A 345 15.30 -15.99 17.66
N GLY A 346 16.13 -16.35 18.65
CA GLY A 346 15.75 -17.32 19.68
C GLY A 346 14.53 -16.88 20.49
N ALA A 347 14.35 -15.58 20.73
CA ALA A 347 13.16 -15.06 21.38
C ALA A 347 11.90 -15.17 20.51
N VAL A 348 12.03 -15.06 19.18
CA VAL A 348 10.94 -15.27 18.22
C VAL A 348 10.60 -16.77 18.09
N ASN A 349 11.60 -17.64 18.00
CA ASN A 349 11.42 -19.11 18.00
C ASN A 349 10.56 -19.59 19.17
N ALA A 350 10.73 -18.99 20.35
CA ALA A 350 9.97 -19.33 21.55
C ALA A 350 8.50 -18.85 21.53
N LEU A 351 8.07 -18.08 20.52
CA LEU A 351 6.70 -17.58 20.43
C LEU A 351 5.78 -18.63 19.78
N PRO A 352 4.55 -18.81 20.29
CA PRO A 352 3.60 -19.74 19.69
C PRO A 352 2.97 -19.16 18.42
N GLY A 353 2.83 -19.99 17.39
CA GLY A 353 2.08 -19.67 16.17
C GLY A 353 2.81 -18.72 15.22
N ILE A 354 4.12 -18.94 15.02
CA ILE A 354 4.92 -18.25 14.01
C ILE A 354 4.71 -18.92 12.64
N GLU A 355 3.86 -18.31 11.82
CA GLU A 355 3.53 -18.74 10.46
C GLU A 355 4.39 -18.00 9.43
N THR A 356 4.26 -18.36 8.15
CA THR A 356 5.10 -17.82 7.05
C THR A 356 5.25 -16.30 7.06
N GLY A 357 4.17 -15.53 7.31
CA GLY A 357 4.24 -14.08 7.36
C GLY A 357 5.08 -13.55 8.53
N GLU A 358 4.89 -14.12 9.72
CA GLU A 358 5.70 -13.79 10.90
C GLU A 358 7.18 -14.14 10.71
N ARG A 359 7.50 -15.17 9.91
CA ARG A 359 8.89 -15.54 9.60
C ARG A 359 9.56 -14.51 8.71
N ASP A 360 8.87 -14.03 7.69
CA ASP A 360 9.36 -12.98 6.80
C ASP A 360 9.53 -11.64 7.54
N ASP A 361 8.60 -11.35 8.45
CA ASP A 361 8.68 -10.21 9.36
C ASP A 361 9.89 -10.33 10.31
N ALA A 362 10.19 -11.53 10.82
CA ALA A 362 11.38 -11.77 11.64
C ALA A 362 12.68 -11.59 10.85
N ALA A 363 12.74 -12.04 9.59
CA ALA A 363 13.89 -11.79 8.71
C ALA A 363 14.07 -10.29 8.44
N THR A 364 12.98 -9.57 8.20
CA THR A 364 12.98 -8.10 8.07
C THR A 364 13.51 -7.42 9.33
N ALA A 365 13.10 -7.90 10.51
CA ALA A 365 13.61 -7.40 11.79
C ALA A 365 15.11 -7.66 11.95
N VAL A 366 15.63 -8.80 11.51
CA VAL A 366 17.07 -9.08 11.51
C VAL A 366 17.85 -8.10 10.64
N ALA A 367 17.36 -7.81 9.43
CA ALA A 367 17.97 -6.82 8.55
C ALA A 367 18.02 -5.43 9.21
N LEU A 368 16.96 -5.04 9.95
CA LEU A 368 16.94 -3.81 10.73
C LEU A 368 17.98 -3.82 11.87
N LEU A 369 18.12 -4.93 12.60
CA LEU A 369 19.11 -5.04 13.68
C LEU A 369 20.55 -4.93 13.15
N ALA A 370 20.82 -5.50 11.97
CA ALA A 370 22.12 -5.37 11.31
C ALA A 370 22.46 -3.91 10.99
N ALA A 371 21.49 -3.16 10.46
CA ALA A 371 21.64 -1.74 10.16
C ALA A 371 21.82 -0.86 11.41
N LEU A 372 21.34 -1.32 12.57
CA LEU A 372 21.46 -0.62 13.85
C LEU A 372 22.73 -0.98 14.65
N ALA A 373 23.53 -1.93 14.17
CA ALA A 373 24.70 -2.39 14.91
C ALA A 373 25.77 -1.30 15.04
N GLY A 374 26.46 -1.26 16.18
CA GLY A 374 27.59 -0.36 16.44
C GLY A 374 28.85 -0.70 15.62
N VAL A 375 28.82 -1.83 14.91
CA VAL A 375 29.84 -2.31 13.98
C VAL A 375 29.23 -2.60 12.61
N PRO A 376 30.00 -2.50 11.50
CA PRO A 376 29.48 -2.82 10.18
C PRO A 376 29.05 -4.29 10.07
N VAL A 377 27.75 -4.53 9.92
CA VAL A 377 27.17 -5.85 9.64
C VAL A 377 26.45 -5.78 8.30
N ALA A 378 26.88 -6.59 7.34
CA ALA A 378 26.17 -6.69 6.07
C ALA A 378 24.83 -7.41 6.26
N GLU A 379 23.78 -6.97 5.57
CA GLU A 379 22.45 -7.59 5.63
C GLU A 379 22.50 -9.10 5.35
N GLN A 380 23.21 -9.51 4.28
CA GLN A 380 23.36 -10.92 3.92
C GLN A 380 24.04 -11.75 5.02
N GLN A 381 24.98 -11.15 5.75
CA GLN A 381 25.65 -11.82 6.87
C GLN A 381 24.67 -12.01 8.04
N ALA A 382 23.89 -10.99 8.36
CA ALA A 382 22.86 -11.10 9.40
C ALA A 382 21.77 -12.11 9.04
N LEU A 383 21.36 -12.17 7.76
CA LEU A 383 20.43 -13.19 7.26
C LEU A 383 21.02 -14.61 7.34
N THR A 384 22.33 -14.76 7.14
CA THR A 384 23.01 -16.06 7.36
C THR A 384 22.94 -16.50 8.83
N TRP A 385 23.14 -15.57 9.77
CA TRP A 385 22.97 -15.85 11.21
C TRP A 385 21.53 -16.18 11.57
N PHE A 386 20.57 -15.49 10.96
CA PHE A 386 19.15 -15.78 11.12
C PHE A 386 18.79 -17.18 10.63
N ASP A 387 19.24 -17.55 9.43
CA ASP A 387 19.00 -18.87 8.85
C ASP A 387 19.59 -19.99 9.70
N ALA A 388 20.74 -19.75 10.35
CA ALA A 388 21.37 -20.71 11.26
C ALA A 388 20.66 -20.82 12.63
N ALA A 389 19.99 -19.76 13.09
CA ALA A 389 19.39 -19.68 14.42
C ALA A 389 17.87 -19.95 14.46
N ARG A 390 17.16 -19.79 13.34
CA ARG A 390 15.71 -20.03 13.28
C ARG A 390 15.39 -21.53 13.34
N ASP A 391 14.31 -21.90 14.03
CA ASP A 391 13.86 -23.30 14.19
C ASP A 391 12.42 -23.56 13.70
N PHE A 392 11.78 -22.55 13.10
CA PHE A 392 10.41 -22.58 12.63
C PHE A 392 10.26 -22.92 11.15
#